data_AF-A0A0A7LGW8-F1
#
_entry.id   AF-A0A0A7LGW8-F1
#
_cell.length_a   1.000
_cell.length_b   1.000
_cell.length_c   1.000
_cell.angle_alpha   90.00
_cell.angle_beta   90.00
_cell.angle_gamma   90.00
#
_symmetry.space_group_name_H-M   'P 1'
#
loop_
_entity.id
_entity.type
_entity.pdbx_description
1 polymer ?
#
loop_
_entity_poly.entity_id
_entity_poly.type
_entity_poly.pdbx_seq_one_letter_code
_entity_poly.pdbx_strand_id
1 'polypeptide(L)'
;MRFTAGGGAAFYNGDLGGLSQNFIGPAGSIGVLYMWHPGLQVGAEFSAFQIGAKDRLASRNEFNNLAFRGRNASLIAQVRLGLLRDNGEFADSHGSPAVLKPYLRLGVGGLLYSPESYEGTTRPDNGTTFLSPERNDYPAVAFVAPVGLGLTVRASRRVNVTTEATYFFTSTDQLDDVSTIHSGNAQHNDGYGLLELKLEYALRP
;
A
#
# COMPACT_ATOMS: atom_id res chain seq x y z
N MET A 1 -12.31 19.62 5.46
CA MET A 1 -12.09 18.19 5.78
C MET A 1 -12.76 17.34 4.72
N ARG A 2 -12.08 16.28 4.28
CA ARG A 2 -12.55 15.31 3.30
C ARG A 2 -12.41 13.90 3.88
N PHE A 3 -13.38 13.04 3.62
CA PHE A 3 -13.29 11.61 3.90
C PHE A 3 -12.90 10.90 2.61
N THR A 4 -12.01 9.92 2.73
CA THR A 4 -11.58 9.09 1.62
C THR A 4 -12.05 7.66 1.82
N ALA A 5 -12.49 7.02 0.76
CA ALA A 5 -12.73 5.59 0.71
C ALA A 5 -12.25 5.07 -0.65
N GLY A 6 -11.50 3.98 -0.64
CA GLY A 6 -10.82 3.48 -1.83
C GLY A 6 -10.72 1.98 -1.89
N GLY A 7 -10.49 1.49 -3.11
CA GLY A 7 -10.24 0.09 -3.39
C GLY A 7 -9.24 -0.04 -4.54
N GLY A 8 -8.51 -1.15 -4.55
CA GLY A 8 -7.45 -1.34 -5.52
C GLY A 8 -6.72 -2.66 -5.41
N ALA A 9 -5.47 -2.62 -5.84
CA ALA A 9 -4.59 -3.76 -5.94
C ALA A 9 -3.32 -3.54 -5.11
N ALA A 10 -2.84 -4.60 -4.47
CA ALA A 10 -1.61 -4.63 -3.71
C ALA A 10 -0.59 -5.55 -4.38
N PHE A 11 0.66 -5.12 -4.34
CA PHE A 11 1.80 -5.75 -4.99
C PHE A 11 2.90 -5.96 -3.95
N TYR A 12 3.42 -7.18 -3.84
CA TYR A 12 4.66 -7.43 -3.11
C TYR A 12 5.90 -6.99 -3.90
N ASN A 13 6.92 -6.44 -3.23
CA ASN A 13 8.22 -6.15 -3.83
C ASN A 13 9.33 -6.43 -2.81
N GLY A 14 9.90 -7.64 -2.85
CA GLY A 14 10.96 -8.10 -1.96
C GLY A 14 11.76 -9.25 -2.57
N ASP A 15 12.63 -9.87 -1.77
CA ASP A 15 13.71 -10.73 -2.25
C ASP A 15 13.22 -12.06 -2.86
N LEU A 16 12.07 -12.58 -2.41
CA LEU A 16 11.49 -13.83 -2.94
C LEU A 16 10.78 -13.70 -4.31
N GLY A 17 10.55 -12.49 -4.84
CA GLY A 17 9.78 -12.37 -6.08
C GLY A 17 9.86 -11.02 -6.80
N GLY A 18 10.18 -11.08 -8.10
CA GLY A 18 9.99 -9.93 -9.00
C GLY A 18 8.53 -9.76 -9.43
N LEU A 19 8.21 -8.65 -10.12
CA LEU A 19 6.85 -8.31 -10.58
C LEU A 19 6.09 -9.44 -11.32
N SER A 20 6.79 -10.36 -11.99
CA SER A 20 6.20 -11.48 -12.74
C SER A 20 5.76 -12.68 -11.86
N GLN A 21 6.11 -12.69 -10.58
CA GLN A 21 5.85 -13.78 -9.62
C GLN A 21 4.90 -13.35 -8.49
N ASN A 22 4.35 -12.14 -8.61
CA ASN A 22 3.50 -11.50 -7.61
C ASN A 22 2.04 -11.95 -7.76
N PHE A 23 1.44 -12.42 -6.66
CA PHE A 23 0.00 -12.62 -6.58
C PHE A 23 -0.67 -11.32 -6.15
N ILE A 24 -1.02 -10.50 -7.16
CA ILE A 24 -1.72 -9.23 -6.95
C ILE A 24 -2.95 -9.45 -6.08
N GLY A 25 -2.99 -8.86 -4.89
CA GLY A 25 -4.12 -9.02 -3.97
C GLY A 25 -5.03 -7.81 -3.93
N PRO A 26 -6.27 -7.95 -3.41
CA PRO A 26 -7.15 -6.81 -3.21
C PRO A 26 -6.61 -5.89 -2.12
N ALA A 27 -6.85 -4.59 -2.29
CA ALA A 27 -6.60 -3.55 -1.30
C ALA A 27 -7.87 -2.70 -1.10
N GLY A 28 -8.09 -2.24 0.13
CA GLY A 28 -9.13 -1.27 0.45
C GLY A 28 -8.62 -0.28 1.50
N SER A 29 -9.06 0.96 1.40
CA SER A 29 -8.63 2.03 2.30
C SER A 29 -9.76 2.97 2.69
N ILE A 30 -9.67 3.52 3.89
CA ILE A 30 -10.51 4.62 4.37
C ILE A 30 -9.62 5.64 5.06
N GLY A 31 -9.98 6.92 4.98
CA GLY A 31 -9.14 7.96 5.54
C GLY A 31 -9.80 9.31 5.66
N VAL A 32 -9.02 10.25 6.18
CA VAL A 32 -9.40 11.64 6.37
C VAL A 32 -8.29 12.55 5.89
N LEU A 33 -8.67 13.64 5.24
CA LEU A 33 -7.77 14.67 4.73
C LEU A 33 -8.23 16.05 5.19
N TYR A 34 -7.28 16.84 5.65
CA TYR A 34 -7.44 18.23 6.03
C TYR A 34 -6.49 19.10 5.21
N MET A 35 -7.01 20.14 4.57
CA MET A 35 -6.20 21.11 3.84
C MET A 35 -5.60 22.08 4.86
N TRP A 36 -4.30 21.93 5.14
CA TRP A 36 -3.61 22.81 6.08
C TRP A 36 -3.27 24.15 5.41
N HIS A 37 -2.67 24.10 4.22
CA HIS A 37 -2.41 25.26 3.37
C HIS A 37 -2.84 24.96 1.93
N PRO A 38 -3.03 25.97 1.06
CA PRO A 38 -3.24 25.74 -0.37
C PRO A 38 -2.10 24.87 -0.93
N GLY A 39 -2.44 23.78 -1.63
CA GLY A 39 -1.47 22.80 -2.10
C GLY A 39 -0.88 21.84 -1.04
N LEU A 40 -1.24 21.97 0.24
CA LEU A 40 -0.75 21.09 1.32
C LEU A 40 -1.92 20.50 2.12
N GLN A 41 -2.11 19.19 1.99
CA GLN A 41 -3.08 18.45 2.78
C GLN A 41 -2.36 17.52 3.76
N VAL A 42 -2.91 17.37 4.96
CA VAL A 42 -2.45 16.40 5.96
C VAL A 42 -3.59 15.46 6.28
N GLY A 43 -3.31 14.22 6.68
CA GLY A 43 -4.36 13.27 6.95
C GLY A 43 -3.90 11.98 7.56
N ALA A 44 -4.86 11.08 7.73
CA ALA A 44 -4.62 9.72 8.16
C ALA A 44 -5.38 8.74 7.27
N GLU A 45 -4.80 7.59 7.02
CA GLU A 45 -5.37 6.54 6.18
C GLU A 45 -5.17 5.18 6.85
N PHE A 46 -6.26 4.43 6.95
CA PHE A 46 -6.25 3.03 7.30
C PHE A 46 -6.47 2.21 6.03
N SER A 47 -5.62 1.21 5.80
CA SER A 47 -5.71 0.32 4.64
C SER A 47 -5.65 -1.13 5.08
N ALA A 48 -6.47 -1.97 4.47
CA ALA A 48 -6.43 -3.41 4.62
C ALA A 48 -6.19 -4.03 3.25
N PHE A 49 -5.20 -4.91 3.13
CA PHE A 49 -4.78 -5.44 1.85
C PHE A 49 -4.20 -6.85 1.98
N GLN A 50 -4.17 -7.55 0.85
CA GLN A 50 -3.55 -8.86 0.74
C GLN A 50 -2.40 -8.80 -0.23
N ILE A 51 -1.28 -9.43 0.11
CA ILE A 51 -0.15 -9.64 -0.80
C ILE A 51 0.17 -11.13 -0.86
N GLY A 52 0.91 -11.53 -1.89
CA GLY A 52 1.48 -12.86 -1.95
C GLY A 52 2.49 -12.94 -3.09
N ALA A 53 3.41 -13.88 -2.99
CA ALA A 53 4.32 -14.21 -4.08
C ALA A 53 4.63 -15.70 -4.07
N LYS A 54 5.20 -16.18 -5.18
CA LYS A 54 5.77 -17.51 -5.31
C LYS A 54 7.28 -17.40 -5.41
N ASP A 55 8.00 -18.35 -4.83
CA ASP A 55 9.46 -18.41 -4.88
C ASP A 55 9.95 -18.58 -6.33
N ARG A 56 11.04 -17.87 -6.65
CA ARG A 56 11.75 -17.89 -7.93
C ARG A 56 12.66 -19.12 -8.08
N LEU A 57 13.04 -19.77 -6.99
CA LEU A 57 14.07 -20.82 -6.98
C LEU A 57 13.54 -22.26 -7.16
N ALA A 58 12.53 -22.46 -8.01
CA ALA A 58 12.10 -23.80 -8.44
C ALA A 58 13.17 -24.58 -9.26
N SER A 59 14.38 -24.04 -9.44
CA SER A 59 15.44 -24.62 -10.30
C SER A 59 16.67 -25.12 -9.54
N ARG A 60 16.71 -25.06 -8.20
CA ARG A 60 17.77 -25.68 -7.38
C ARG A 60 17.16 -26.71 -6.42
N ASN A 61 16.64 -27.80 -7.00
CA ASN A 61 16.57 -29.19 -6.53
C ASN A 61 16.46 -29.59 -5.03
N GLU A 62 16.13 -28.71 -4.09
CA GLU A 62 16.03 -29.08 -2.67
C GLU A 62 14.82 -28.49 -1.92
N PHE A 63 14.22 -27.40 -2.40
CA PHE A 63 12.96 -26.83 -1.85
C PHE A 63 12.01 -26.45 -2.99
N ASN A 64 11.16 -27.40 -3.41
CA ASN A 64 10.25 -27.21 -4.53
C ASN A 64 8.95 -26.52 -4.06
N ASN A 65 8.65 -25.35 -4.65
CA ASN A 65 7.33 -24.71 -4.67
C ASN A 65 6.85 -24.08 -3.36
N LEU A 66 7.57 -23.15 -2.75
CA LEU A 66 6.99 -22.31 -1.69
C LEU A 66 6.27 -21.08 -2.27
N ALA A 67 5.09 -20.80 -1.72
CA ALA A 67 4.37 -19.57 -1.95
C ALA A 67 3.79 -19.04 -0.64
N PHE A 68 3.55 -17.75 -0.56
CA PHE A 68 2.99 -17.12 0.63
C PHE A 68 1.78 -16.25 0.33
N ARG A 69 0.94 -16.06 1.34
CA ARG A 69 -0.17 -15.12 1.36
C ARG A 69 -0.12 -14.33 2.67
N GLY A 70 0.05 -13.02 2.57
CA GLY A 70 0.01 -12.11 3.71
C GLY A 70 -1.31 -11.34 3.77
N ARG A 71 -1.97 -11.37 4.93
CA ARG A 71 -3.06 -10.44 5.25
C ARG A 71 -2.50 -9.31 6.08
N ASN A 72 -2.67 -8.09 5.60
CA ASN A 72 -2.02 -6.93 6.19
C ASN A 72 -3.01 -5.79 6.43
N ALA A 73 -2.72 -4.99 7.44
CA ALA A 73 -3.40 -3.74 7.70
C ALA A 73 -2.38 -2.66 8.04
N SER A 74 -2.53 -1.45 7.50
CA SER A 74 -1.64 -0.34 7.78
C SER A 74 -2.42 0.89 8.26
N LEU A 75 -1.85 1.62 9.21
CA LEU A 75 -2.34 2.92 9.64
C LEU A 75 -1.26 3.97 9.40
N ILE A 76 -1.55 4.94 8.53
CA ILE A 76 -0.60 5.92 8.02
C ILE A 76 -1.04 7.32 8.39
N ALA A 77 -0.13 8.12 8.95
CA ALA A 77 -0.23 9.57 8.95
C ALA A 77 0.51 10.11 7.71
N GLN A 78 -0.14 11.02 6.96
CA GLN A 78 0.35 11.42 5.64
C GLN A 78 0.20 12.90 5.35
N VAL A 79 0.99 13.34 4.38
CA VAL A 79 0.95 14.64 3.75
C VAL A 79 0.79 14.45 2.23
N ARG A 80 -0.06 15.28 1.61
CA ARG A 80 -0.19 15.40 0.15
C ARG A 80 0.22 16.79 -0.30
N LEU A 81 1.17 16.84 -1.23
CA LEU A 81 1.71 18.06 -1.82
C LEU A 81 1.20 18.19 -3.26
N GLY A 82 0.33 19.15 -3.51
CA GLY A 82 -0.15 19.49 -4.85
C GLY A 82 1.00 20.00 -5.71
N LEU A 83 1.17 19.39 -6.90
CA LEU A 83 2.24 19.75 -7.83
C LEU A 83 1.86 20.90 -8.75
N LEU A 84 0.56 21.11 -8.97
CA LEU A 84 0.04 22.23 -9.74
C LEU A 84 -0.64 23.24 -8.83
N ARG A 85 -0.53 24.51 -9.22
CA ARG A 85 -1.22 25.60 -8.54
C ARG A 85 -2.71 25.51 -8.81
N ASP A 86 -3.50 25.36 -7.76
CA ASP A 86 -4.97 25.49 -7.85
C ASP A 86 -5.38 26.87 -7.35
N ASN A 87 -5.79 27.74 -8.28
CA ASN A 87 -6.25 29.09 -7.96
C ASN A 87 -7.51 29.09 -7.08
N GLY A 88 -8.31 28.00 -7.08
CA GLY A 88 -9.47 27.84 -6.22
C GLY A 88 -9.15 27.40 -4.78
N GLU A 89 -7.88 27.06 -4.47
CA GLU A 89 -7.42 26.81 -3.10
C GLU A 89 -6.85 28.07 -2.43
N PHE A 90 -6.47 29.07 -3.22
CA PHE A 90 -6.15 30.40 -2.72
C PHE A 90 -7.44 31.18 -2.49
N ALA A 91 -7.43 32.17 -1.60
CA ALA A 91 -8.57 33.04 -1.30
C ALA A 91 -8.96 33.98 -2.46
N ASP A 92 -8.73 33.55 -3.69
CA ASP A 92 -9.16 34.24 -4.90
C ASP A 92 -10.57 33.77 -5.25
N SER A 93 -11.55 34.62 -4.93
CA SER A 93 -12.97 34.38 -5.15
C SER A 93 -13.36 34.24 -6.64
N HIS A 94 -12.42 34.48 -7.57
CA HIS A 94 -12.63 34.38 -9.02
C HIS A 94 -11.91 33.19 -9.66
N GLY A 95 -11.13 32.42 -8.90
CA GLY A 95 -10.38 31.27 -9.40
C GLY A 95 -11.28 30.07 -9.67
N SER A 96 -11.41 29.67 -10.94
CA SER A 96 -12.00 28.37 -11.29
C SER A 96 -11.15 27.25 -10.69
N PRO A 97 -11.70 26.38 -9.84
CA PRO A 97 -10.92 25.32 -9.21
C PRO A 97 -10.41 24.33 -10.26
N ALA A 98 -9.16 23.91 -10.11
CA ALA A 98 -8.55 22.96 -11.03
C ALA A 98 -9.35 21.64 -11.08
N VAL A 99 -9.70 21.21 -12.30
CA VAL A 99 -10.37 19.91 -12.54
C VAL A 99 -9.41 18.76 -12.26
N LEU A 100 -8.13 18.96 -12.56
CA LEU A 100 -7.07 17.97 -12.44
C LEU A 100 -6.01 18.45 -11.44
N LYS A 101 -5.71 17.63 -10.44
CA LYS A 101 -4.79 17.96 -9.36
C LYS A 101 -3.81 16.81 -9.11
N PRO A 102 -2.64 16.81 -9.77
CA PRO A 102 -1.57 15.88 -9.44
C PRO A 102 -0.94 16.25 -8.10
N TYR A 103 -0.56 15.26 -7.30
CA TYR A 103 0.08 15.46 -6.02
C TYR A 103 1.10 14.37 -5.70
N LEU A 104 2.04 14.69 -4.81
CA LEU A 104 2.91 13.71 -4.16
C LEU A 104 2.34 13.36 -2.79
N ARG A 105 2.42 12.07 -2.43
CA ARG A 105 2.06 11.53 -1.12
C ARG A 105 3.34 11.16 -0.38
N LEU A 106 3.44 11.57 0.88
CA LEU A 106 4.48 11.16 1.81
C LEU A 106 3.83 10.84 3.15
N GLY A 107 4.36 9.88 3.89
CA GLY A 107 3.82 9.56 5.20
C GLY A 107 4.70 8.64 6.02
N VAL A 108 4.21 8.35 7.21
CA VAL A 108 4.79 7.37 8.15
C VAL A 108 3.66 6.66 8.87
N GLY A 109 3.90 5.44 9.33
CA GLY A 109 2.88 4.70 10.04
C GLY A 109 3.32 3.32 10.51
N GLY A 110 2.33 2.55 10.92
CA GLY A 110 2.49 1.17 11.33
C GLY A 110 1.84 0.21 10.34
N LEU A 111 2.42 -0.97 10.21
CA LEU A 111 1.93 -2.11 9.46
C LEU A 111 1.74 -3.27 10.42
N LEU A 112 0.54 -3.85 10.45
CA LEU A 112 0.24 -5.13 11.06
C LEU A 112 0.25 -6.18 9.94
N TYR A 113 1.09 -7.20 10.06
CA TYR A 113 1.25 -8.24 9.03
C TYR A 113 1.12 -9.64 9.63
N SER A 114 0.53 -10.53 8.85
CA SER A 114 0.35 -11.95 9.17
C SER A 114 0.55 -12.76 7.89
N PRO A 115 1.80 -13.19 7.60
CA PRO A 115 2.10 -14.05 6.48
C PRO A 115 1.72 -15.50 6.78
N GLU A 116 1.22 -16.21 5.77
CA GLU A 116 0.96 -17.64 5.80
C GLU A 116 1.68 -18.27 4.59
N SER A 117 2.64 -19.17 4.83
CA SER A 117 3.38 -19.90 3.80
C SER A 117 2.74 -21.27 3.52
N TYR A 118 2.84 -21.74 2.28
CA TYR A 118 2.34 -23.05 1.85
C TYR A 118 3.18 -23.61 0.70
N GLU A 119 3.15 -24.93 0.55
CA GLU A 119 3.73 -25.59 -0.63
C GLU A 119 2.74 -25.50 -1.80
N GLY A 120 3.08 -24.71 -2.82
CA GLY A 120 2.30 -24.54 -4.03
C GLY A 120 2.88 -23.50 -4.99
N THR A 121 2.40 -23.51 -6.23
CA THR A 121 2.77 -22.52 -7.27
C THR A 121 1.62 -21.60 -7.65
N THR A 122 0.47 -21.76 -6.99
CA THR A 122 -0.82 -21.11 -7.28
C THR A 122 -1.41 -20.52 -6.01
N ARG A 123 -2.20 -19.44 -6.13
CA ARG A 123 -2.91 -18.81 -5.01
C ARG A 123 -3.63 -19.86 -4.14
N PRO A 124 -3.56 -19.78 -2.80
CA PRO A 124 -4.12 -20.79 -1.92
C PRO A 124 -5.65 -20.84 -2.05
N ASP A 125 -6.19 -22.05 -2.05
CA ASP A 125 -7.62 -22.36 -2.06
C ASP A 125 -8.05 -23.01 -0.72
N ASN A 126 -9.30 -23.46 -0.64
CA ASN A 126 -9.84 -24.08 0.58
C ASN A 126 -9.18 -25.42 0.95
N GLY A 127 -8.38 -26.03 0.05
CA GLY A 127 -7.67 -27.28 0.29
C GLY A 127 -6.19 -27.10 0.63
N THR A 128 -5.69 -25.86 0.64
CA THR A 128 -4.27 -25.58 0.83
C THR A 128 -3.86 -25.77 2.29
N THR A 129 -2.88 -26.65 2.52
CA THR A 129 -2.29 -26.87 3.85
C THR A 129 -1.17 -25.86 4.07
N PHE A 130 -1.33 -24.98 5.05
CA PHE A 130 -0.32 -23.99 5.42
C PHE A 130 0.77 -24.62 6.28
N LEU A 131 2.01 -24.21 6.04
CA LEU A 131 3.16 -24.61 6.84
C LEU A 131 3.10 -23.90 8.20
N SER A 132 3.76 -24.50 9.20
CA SER A 132 3.94 -23.82 10.49
C SER A 132 4.77 -22.55 10.27
N PRO A 133 4.32 -21.38 10.76
CA PRO A 133 5.06 -20.13 10.63
C PRO A 133 6.48 -20.25 11.19
N GLU A 134 7.46 -19.54 10.60
CA GLU A 134 8.83 -19.52 11.14
C GLU A 134 8.85 -18.81 12.53
N ARG A 135 7.92 -17.87 12.73
CA ARG A 135 7.65 -17.17 14.01
C ARG A 135 6.30 -17.54 14.60
N ASN A 136 6.27 -17.84 15.91
CA ASN A 136 5.03 -18.12 16.64
C ASN A 136 4.25 -16.86 17.09
N ASP A 137 4.77 -15.66 16.88
CA ASP A 137 4.24 -14.39 17.40
C ASP A 137 3.60 -13.50 16.33
N TYR A 138 2.99 -14.10 15.32
CA TYR A 138 2.08 -13.39 14.42
C TYR A 138 0.69 -13.16 15.05
N PRO A 139 0.02 -12.02 14.77
CA PRO A 139 0.41 -10.95 13.85
C PRO A 139 1.50 -10.02 14.43
N ALA A 140 2.41 -9.58 13.57
CA ALA A 140 3.56 -8.75 13.93
C ALA A 140 3.37 -7.29 13.48
N VAL A 141 4.08 -6.35 14.10
CA VAL A 141 4.02 -4.92 13.79
C VAL A 141 5.35 -4.43 13.24
N ALA A 142 5.32 -3.66 12.15
CA ALA A 142 6.47 -2.98 11.56
C ALA A 142 6.20 -1.49 11.33
N PHE A 143 7.25 -0.68 11.27
CA PHE A 143 7.14 0.71 10.85
C PHE A 143 7.24 0.81 9.33
N VAL A 144 6.48 1.74 8.75
CA VAL A 144 6.45 1.97 7.30
C VAL A 144 6.51 3.44 6.96
N ALA A 145 7.13 3.75 5.83
CA ALA A 145 7.24 5.09 5.26
C ALA A 145 6.74 5.05 3.80
N PRO A 146 5.47 5.39 3.54
CA PRO A 146 4.95 5.48 2.18
C PRO A 146 5.43 6.72 1.42
N VAL A 147 5.74 6.51 0.14
CA VAL A 147 5.96 7.54 -0.87
C VAL A 147 5.12 7.20 -2.10
N GLY A 148 4.39 8.18 -2.62
CA GLY A 148 3.50 7.94 -3.74
C GLY A 148 3.20 9.17 -4.57
N LEU A 149 2.48 8.94 -5.65
CA LEU A 149 1.93 9.98 -6.50
C LEU A 149 0.46 9.68 -6.76
N GLY A 150 -0.33 10.73 -6.86
CA GLY A 150 -1.73 10.61 -7.16
C GLY A 150 -2.24 11.71 -8.06
N LEU A 151 -3.39 11.44 -8.65
CA LEU A 151 -4.10 12.32 -9.55
C LEU A 151 -5.54 12.42 -9.09
N THR A 152 -5.92 13.60 -8.59
CA THR A 152 -7.30 13.89 -8.20
C THR A 152 -8.02 14.59 -9.34
N VAL A 153 -9.15 14.02 -9.75
CA VAL A 153 -10.11 14.61 -10.69
C VAL A 153 -11.33 15.08 -9.91
N ARG A 154 -11.68 16.36 -10.05
CA ARG A 154 -12.90 16.91 -9.46
C ARG A 154 -14.11 16.46 -10.29
N ALA A 155 -14.91 15.56 -9.73
CA ALA A 155 -16.15 15.09 -10.37
C ALA A 155 -17.34 16.01 -10.05
N SER A 156 -17.41 16.58 -8.84
CA SER A 156 -18.43 17.55 -8.44
C SER A 156 -17.89 18.52 -7.39
N ARG A 157 -18.73 19.44 -6.89
CA ARG A 157 -18.34 20.37 -5.81
C ARG A 157 -17.90 19.64 -4.53
N ARG A 158 -18.50 18.49 -4.23
CA ARG A 158 -18.25 17.74 -2.99
C ARG A 158 -17.48 16.43 -3.20
N VAL A 159 -17.48 15.88 -4.41
CA VAL A 159 -16.87 14.58 -4.71
C VAL A 159 -15.68 14.77 -5.63
N ASN A 160 -14.54 14.24 -5.20
CA ASN A 160 -13.40 14.01 -6.08
C ASN A 160 -13.20 12.51 -6.27
N VAL A 161 -12.61 12.15 -7.41
CA VAL A 161 -12.11 10.82 -7.70
C VAL A 161 -10.60 10.90 -7.80
N THR A 162 -9.89 10.02 -7.12
CA THR A 162 -8.44 10.06 -7.02
C THR A 162 -7.86 8.71 -7.41
N THR A 163 -6.93 8.69 -8.34
CA THR A 163 -6.09 7.52 -8.61
C THR A 163 -4.75 7.72 -7.89
N GLU A 164 -4.29 6.74 -7.13
CA GLU A 164 -3.08 6.86 -6.33
C GLU A 164 -2.22 5.61 -6.43
N ALA A 165 -0.92 5.80 -6.70
CA ALA A 165 0.10 4.76 -6.67
C ALA A 165 1.07 5.08 -5.54
N THR A 166 1.20 4.16 -4.59
CA THR A 166 2.03 4.35 -3.39
C THR A 166 2.94 3.16 -3.19
N TYR A 167 4.22 3.43 -2.95
CA TYR A 167 5.21 2.45 -2.52
C TYR A 167 5.50 2.63 -1.04
N PHE A 168 5.51 1.52 -0.29
CA PHE A 168 5.73 1.49 1.14
C PHE A 168 7.10 0.91 1.41
N PHE A 169 8.01 1.76 1.90
CA PHE A 169 9.26 1.31 2.48
C PHE A 169 8.97 0.78 3.87
N THR A 170 9.39 -0.43 4.18
CA THR A 170 9.21 -1.01 5.51
C THR A 170 10.54 -1.03 6.27
N SER A 171 10.46 -1.01 7.60
CA SER A 171 11.64 -1.14 8.46
C SER A 171 12.02 -2.61 8.72
N THR A 172 11.39 -3.57 8.04
CA THR A 172 11.53 -5.01 8.30
C THR A 172 11.93 -5.76 7.03
N ASP A 173 12.71 -6.81 7.21
CA ASP A 173 13.12 -7.82 6.24
C ASP A 173 12.26 -9.10 6.32
N GLN A 174 11.15 -9.07 7.06
CA GLN A 174 10.33 -10.23 7.39
C GLN A 174 8.93 -10.16 6.77
N LEU A 175 8.74 -9.38 5.71
CA LEU A 175 7.39 -9.25 5.13
C LEU A 175 6.92 -10.55 4.46
N ASP A 176 7.85 -11.46 4.18
CA ASP A 176 7.65 -12.75 3.54
C ASP A 176 7.99 -13.98 4.40
N ASP A 177 8.31 -13.80 5.68
CA ASP A 177 8.63 -14.89 6.64
C ASP A 177 9.86 -15.75 6.24
N VAL A 178 10.82 -15.23 5.46
CA VAL A 178 12.06 -15.96 5.10
C VAL A 178 13.29 -15.03 5.18
N SER A 179 13.76 -14.70 6.38
CA SER A 179 14.91 -13.79 6.52
C SER A 179 16.17 -14.39 7.15
N THR A 180 16.07 -15.44 7.98
CA THR A 180 17.25 -15.90 8.74
C THR A 180 17.96 -17.13 8.19
N ILE A 181 17.30 -17.99 7.40
CA ILE A 181 17.87 -19.32 7.05
C ILE A 181 18.47 -19.38 5.62
N HIS A 182 18.03 -18.55 4.67
CA HIS A 182 18.33 -18.79 3.24
C HIS A 182 18.98 -17.66 2.43
N SER A 183 19.10 -16.44 2.97
CA SER A 183 19.59 -15.31 2.18
C SER A 183 20.71 -14.58 2.91
N GLY A 184 21.95 -14.80 2.48
CA GLY A 184 23.13 -14.04 2.90
C GLY A 184 23.12 -12.55 2.50
N ASN A 185 21.93 -11.93 2.40
CA ASN A 185 21.68 -10.55 2.05
C ASN A 185 20.78 -9.89 3.11
N ALA A 186 21.27 -9.78 4.34
CA ALA A 186 20.64 -9.01 5.43
C ALA A 186 20.66 -7.48 5.21
N GLN A 187 20.63 -7.00 3.95
CA GLN A 187 20.86 -5.59 3.59
C GLN A 187 19.74 -4.94 2.78
N HIS A 188 18.66 -5.66 2.45
CA HIS A 188 17.51 -5.09 1.75
C HIS A 188 16.22 -5.29 2.56
N ASN A 189 15.59 -4.18 2.94
CA ASN A 189 14.26 -4.22 3.55
C ASN A 189 13.20 -4.47 2.47
N ASP A 190 12.21 -5.30 2.77
CA ASP A 190 11.09 -5.56 1.87
C ASP A 190 10.18 -4.34 1.72
N GLY A 191 9.45 -4.29 0.61
CA GLY A 191 8.44 -3.28 0.35
C GLY A 191 7.17 -3.85 -0.27
N TYR A 192 6.15 -3.00 -0.34
CA TYR A 192 4.95 -3.31 -1.09
C TYR A 192 4.40 -2.06 -1.77
N GLY A 193 3.71 -2.27 -2.89
CA GLY A 193 3.02 -1.22 -3.64
C GLY A 193 1.52 -1.35 -3.50
N LEU A 194 0.82 -0.23 -3.42
CA LEU A 194 -0.63 -0.14 -3.55
C LEU A 194 -0.97 0.74 -4.76
N LEU A 195 -1.89 0.27 -5.60
CA LEU A 195 -2.52 1.05 -6.66
C LEU A 195 -4.02 1.11 -6.37
N GLU A 196 -4.54 2.30 -6.11
CA GLU A 196 -5.91 2.48 -5.60
C GLU A 196 -6.70 3.54 -6.37
N LEU A 197 -7.99 3.30 -6.50
CA LEU A 197 -8.99 4.29 -6.87
C LEU A 197 -9.77 4.70 -5.61
N LYS A 198 -9.82 6.01 -5.34
CA LYS A 198 -10.39 6.58 -4.12
C LYS A 198 -11.47 7.60 -4.46
N LEU A 199 -12.54 7.60 -3.69
CA LEU A 199 -13.53 8.65 -3.65
C LEU A 199 -13.24 9.56 -2.46
N GLU A 200 -13.26 10.88 -2.69
CA GLU A 200 -13.05 11.87 -1.64
C GLU A 200 -14.30 12.75 -1.48
N TYR A 201 -14.94 12.68 -0.32
CA TYR A 201 -16.16 13.43 -0.03
C TYR A 201 -15.88 14.59 0.94
N ALA A 202 -16.25 15.80 0.54
CA ALA A 202 -16.14 17.00 1.39
C ALA A 202 -17.41 17.20 2.25
N LEU A 203 -17.22 17.37 3.57
CA LEU A 203 -18.34 17.68 4.50
C LEU A 203 -19.00 19.03 4.24
N ARG A 204 -18.23 19.99 3.74
CA ARG A 204 -18.71 21.34 3.41
C ARG A 204 -18.38 21.62 1.93
N PRO A 205 -19.34 22.20 1.17
CA PRO A 205 -19.13 22.57 -0.23
C PRO A 205 -18.06 23.66 -0.40
#